data_AF-A7HDT6-F1
#
_entry.id   AF-A7HDT6-F1
#
_cell.length_a   1.000
_cell.length_b   1.000
_cell.length_c   1.000
_cell.angle_alpha   90.00
_cell.angle_beta   90.00
_cell.angle_gamma   90.00
#
_symmetry.space_group_name_H-M   'P 1'
#
loop_
_entity.id
_entity.type
_entity.pdbx_description
1 polymer ?
#
loop_
_entity_poly.entity_id
_entity_poly.type
_entity_poly.pdbx_seq_one_letter_code
_entity_poly.pdbx_strand_id
1 'polypeptide(L)'
;MRASTVRALIAASIAVATASRAAETSLRCDGGIVSLGDSELDLRGKCGEPALRHSRTEERATVAREEDRGGSGVRVAATVRAWTYDFGPQRFLYVVTLEGGKVVGIERGGYGYAPGRLESARERAPASCDSSSFRVGALALDLLARCGEPASKDVRQVEPIHADGETITAGPSVEVEVWTYDLGPRRFTQIVTLEGGKVVSVERGGYGYQR
;
A
#
# COMPACT_ATOMS: atom_id res chain seq x y z
N MET A 1 27.08 -31.43 -52.62
CA MET A 1 27.17 -30.13 -51.92
C MET A 1 25.74 -29.65 -51.65
N ARG A 2 25.26 -29.71 -50.41
CA ARG A 2 23.92 -29.24 -50.01
C ARG A 2 24.11 -28.02 -49.11
N ALA A 3 23.67 -26.85 -49.58
CA ALA A 3 23.71 -25.61 -48.82
C ALA A 3 22.49 -25.57 -47.89
N SER A 4 22.73 -25.60 -46.57
CA SER A 4 21.69 -25.39 -45.57
C SER A 4 21.44 -23.90 -45.40
N THR A 5 20.27 -23.44 -45.82
CA THR A 5 19.78 -22.08 -45.56
C THR A 5 19.32 -21.96 -44.11
N VAL A 6 20.01 -21.16 -43.30
CA VAL A 6 19.61 -20.83 -41.93
C VAL A 6 18.47 -19.82 -41.98
N ARG A 7 17.28 -20.21 -41.52
CA ARG A 7 16.15 -19.29 -41.31
C ARG A 7 16.39 -18.51 -40.02
N ALA A 8 16.70 -17.23 -40.15
CA ALA A 8 16.78 -16.31 -39.02
C ALA A 8 15.36 -16.07 -38.46
N LEU A 9 15.10 -16.59 -37.27
CA LEU A 9 13.91 -16.27 -36.48
C LEU A 9 14.13 -14.92 -35.80
N ILE A 10 13.41 -13.89 -36.24
CA ILE A 10 13.36 -12.59 -35.57
C ILE A 10 12.50 -12.76 -34.31
N ALA A 11 13.15 -12.90 -33.16
CA ALA A 11 12.49 -12.86 -31.87
C ALA A 11 12.11 -11.41 -31.53
N ALA A 12 10.83 -11.07 -31.67
CA ALA A 12 10.28 -9.80 -31.21
C ALA A 12 10.25 -9.78 -29.68
N SER A 13 11.22 -9.11 -29.07
CA SER A 13 11.29 -8.85 -27.63
C SER A 13 10.21 -7.85 -27.23
N ILE A 14 9.11 -8.36 -26.64
CA ILE A 14 8.08 -7.55 -26.00
C ILE A 14 8.68 -7.00 -24.70
N ALA A 15 9.04 -5.72 -24.69
CA ALA A 15 9.44 -5.01 -23.48
C ALA A 15 8.23 -4.86 -22.55
N VAL A 16 8.21 -5.61 -21.46
CA VAL A 16 7.23 -5.45 -20.39
C VAL A 16 7.56 -4.16 -19.64
N ALA A 17 6.82 -3.09 -19.89
CA ALA A 17 6.92 -1.85 -19.14
C ALA A 17 6.36 -2.07 -17.72
N THR A 18 7.24 -2.15 -16.73
CA THR A 18 6.84 -2.08 -15.32
C THR A 18 6.38 -0.66 -15.02
N ALA A 19 5.08 -0.50 -14.76
CA ALA A 19 4.50 0.79 -14.34
C ALA A 19 4.94 1.11 -12.91
N SER A 20 6.10 1.76 -12.76
CA SER A 20 6.55 2.30 -11.49
C SER A 20 5.64 3.47 -11.09
N ARG A 21 5.01 3.38 -9.91
CA ARG A 21 4.31 4.53 -9.32
C ARG A 21 5.36 5.60 -8.99
N ALA A 22 5.18 6.79 -9.54
CA ALA A 22 6.06 7.91 -9.25
C ALA A 22 5.83 8.40 -7.82
N ALA A 23 6.91 8.48 -7.05
CA ALA A 23 6.95 9.30 -5.85
C ALA A 23 6.86 10.76 -6.31
N GLU A 24 5.87 11.48 -5.80
CA GLU A 24 5.64 12.88 -6.11
C GLU A 24 6.25 13.74 -5.01
N THR A 25 6.77 14.92 -5.34
CA THR A 25 7.31 15.85 -4.32
C THR A 25 6.25 16.79 -3.77
N SER A 26 5.07 16.85 -4.40
CA SER A 26 3.98 17.71 -4.00
C SER A 26 2.61 17.14 -4.38
N LEU A 27 1.58 17.58 -3.66
CA LEU A 27 0.19 17.23 -3.85
C LEU A 27 -0.62 18.51 -4.02
N ARG A 28 -1.43 18.58 -5.09
CA ARG A 28 -2.32 19.72 -5.36
C ARG A 28 -3.70 19.45 -4.79
N CYS A 29 -4.15 20.33 -3.91
CA CYS A 29 -5.44 20.31 -3.26
C CYS A 29 -6.19 21.62 -3.54
N ASP A 30 -7.49 21.64 -3.25
CA ASP A 30 -8.34 22.79 -3.55
C ASP A 30 -7.95 24.01 -2.69
N GLY A 31 -7.44 23.77 -1.47
CA GLY A 31 -6.92 24.80 -0.58
C GLY A 31 -5.43 25.11 -0.75
N GLY A 32 -4.72 24.50 -1.71
CA GLY A 32 -3.31 24.81 -1.98
C GLY A 32 -2.44 23.59 -2.32
N ILE A 33 -1.12 23.79 -2.31
CA ILE A 33 -0.14 22.73 -2.58
C ILE A 33 0.50 22.28 -1.27
N VAL A 34 0.48 20.97 -1.03
CA VAL A 34 1.23 20.30 0.04
C VAL A 34 2.54 19.80 -0.52
N SER A 35 3.63 19.98 0.23
CA SER A 35 4.96 19.49 -0.13
C SER A 35 5.54 18.61 0.98
N LEU A 36 6.61 17.88 0.67
CA LEU A 36 7.40 17.20 1.71
C LEU A 36 7.86 18.22 2.78
N GLY A 37 7.73 17.86 4.06
CA GLY A 37 8.06 18.71 5.21
C GLY A 37 6.92 19.61 5.72
N ASP A 38 5.79 19.69 5.00
CA ASP A 38 4.58 20.36 5.49
C ASP A 38 4.04 19.64 6.74
N SER A 39 3.37 20.38 7.63
CA SER A 39 2.78 19.79 8.83
C SER A 39 1.49 19.03 8.53
N GLU A 40 1.11 18.12 9.44
CA GLU A 40 -0.21 17.48 9.42
C GLU A 40 -1.36 18.52 9.41
N LEU A 41 -1.18 19.65 10.09
CA LEU A 41 -2.12 20.76 10.09
C LEU A 41 -2.24 21.42 8.71
N ASP A 42 -1.11 21.68 8.04
CA ASP A 42 -1.10 22.23 6.68
C ASP A 42 -1.75 21.27 5.68
N LEU A 43 -1.45 19.97 5.80
CA LEU A 43 -2.06 18.93 4.98
C LEU A 43 -3.58 18.93 5.11
N ARG A 44 -4.11 18.90 6.34
CA ARG A 44 -5.56 18.92 6.57
C ARG A 44 -6.19 20.25 6.18
N GLY A 45 -5.51 21.37 6.42
CA GLY A 45 -5.98 22.70 6.05
C GLY A 45 -6.11 22.89 4.53
N LYS A 46 -5.16 22.36 3.77
CA LYS A 46 -5.13 22.48 2.30
C LYS A 46 -5.99 21.42 1.59
N CYS A 47 -6.00 20.18 2.11
CA CYS A 47 -6.60 19.03 1.44
C CYS A 47 -7.88 18.50 2.07
N GLY A 48 -8.23 18.96 3.26
CA GLY A 48 -9.36 18.45 4.03
C GLY A 48 -9.07 17.10 4.68
N GLU A 49 -10.15 16.36 4.97
CA GLU A 49 -10.07 15.04 5.57
C GLU A 49 -9.67 13.97 4.55
N PRO A 50 -8.77 13.04 4.91
CA PRO A 50 -8.48 11.88 4.07
C PRO A 50 -9.68 10.92 3.98
N ALA A 51 -9.81 10.24 2.85
CA ALA A 51 -10.83 9.23 2.62
C ALA A 51 -10.57 7.94 3.41
N LEU A 52 -9.30 7.63 3.71
CA LEU A 52 -8.91 6.49 4.53
C LEU A 52 -7.66 6.81 5.34
N ARG A 53 -7.62 6.40 6.62
CA ARG A 53 -6.46 6.54 7.49
C ARG A 53 -5.97 5.16 7.91
N HIS A 54 -4.68 4.89 7.68
CA HIS A 54 -3.94 3.81 8.33
C HIS A 54 -2.89 4.46 9.25
N SER A 55 -2.70 3.89 10.43
CA SER A 55 -1.59 4.22 11.33
C SER A 55 -0.79 2.98 11.60
N ARG A 56 0.53 3.12 11.73
CA ARG A 56 1.42 2.07 12.23
C ARG A 56 2.41 2.68 13.20
N THR A 57 2.83 1.89 14.18
CA THR A 57 4.01 2.21 14.99
C THR A 57 5.19 1.46 14.39
N GLU A 58 6.26 2.18 14.06
CA GLU A 58 7.53 1.59 13.66
C GLU A 58 8.58 1.84 14.74
N GLU A 59 9.35 0.84 15.13
CA GLU A 59 10.53 1.06 15.97
C GLU A 59 11.76 1.34 15.11
N ARG A 60 12.31 2.56 15.06
CA ARG A 60 13.59 2.79 14.38
C ARG A 60 14.77 2.69 15.34
N ALA A 61 15.80 1.92 14.97
CA ALA A 61 17.10 2.04 15.61
C ALA A 61 17.79 3.33 15.15
N THR A 62 17.98 4.28 16.05
CA THR A 62 18.88 5.42 15.84
C THR A 62 20.27 5.04 16.37
N VAL A 63 21.27 5.05 15.50
CA VAL A 63 22.67 4.86 15.91
C VAL A 63 23.18 6.20 16.41
N ALA A 64 23.31 6.37 17.72
CA ALA A 64 24.08 7.48 18.26
C ALA A 64 25.55 7.23 17.90
N ARG A 65 26.12 8.08 17.04
CA ARG A 65 27.54 8.04 16.73
C ARG A 65 28.28 8.71 17.90
N GLU A 66 28.52 7.95 18.96
CA GLU A 66 29.43 8.37 20.03
C GLU A 66 30.85 8.04 19.55
N GLU A 67 31.61 9.08 19.17
CA GLU A 67 33.06 9.01 18.94
C GLU A 67 33.74 8.72 20.27
N ASP A 68 33.65 7.47 20.74
CA ASP A 68 34.62 6.73 21.56
C ASP A 68 33.90 5.64 22.36
N ARG A 69 34.23 4.38 22.04
CA ARG A 69 33.92 3.15 22.81
C ARG A 69 32.44 2.72 22.87
N GLY A 70 32.01 2.02 21.82
CA GLY A 70 30.84 1.13 21.85
C GLY A 70 29.52 1.87 21.66
N GLY A 71 29.15 2.11 20.40
CA GLY A 71 27.90 2.79 20.07
C GLY A 71 26.68 2.06 20.65
N SER A 72 26.03 2.69 21.63
CA SER A 72 24.70 2.29 22.08
C SER A 72 23.67 2.84 21.10
N GLY A 73 23.01 1.96 20.35
CA GLY A 73 21.89 2.33 19.49
C GLY A 73 20.62 2.50 20.32
N VAL A 74 20.00 3.68 20.32
CA VAL A 74 18.69 3.89 20.94
C VAL A 74 17.62 3.55 19.91
N ARG A 75 16.74 2.58 20.22
CA ARG A 75 15.53 2.35 19.44
C ARG A 75 14.47 3.38 19.83
N VAL A 76 14.09 4.22 18.90
CA VAL A 76 13.03 5.22 19.06
C VAL A 76 11.83 4.77 18.23
N ALA A 77 10.68 4.58 18.89
CA ALA A 77 9.43 4.35 18.20
C ALA A 77 8.98 5.63 17.47
N ALA A 78 8.82 5.54 16.15
CA ALA A 78 8.24 6.57 15.31
C ALA A 78 6.84 6.12 14.87
N THR A 79 5.82 6.93 15.16
CA THR A 79 4.49 6.70 14.60
C THR A 79 4.47 7.18 13.15
N VAL A 80 4.25 6.24 12.24
CA VAL A 80 4.11 6.50 10.80
C VAL A 80 2.63 6.36 10.45
N ARG A 81 2.05 7.36 9.80
CA ARG A 81 0.65 7.32 9.34
C ARG A 81 0.61 7.37 7.83
N ALA A 82 -0.25 6.56 7.22
CA ALA A 82 -0.51 6.57 5.79
C ALA A 82 -1.96 7.00 5.56
N TRP A 83 -2.15 8.17 4.98
CA TRP A 83 -3.47 8.73 4.72
C TRP A 83 -3.75 8.73 3.23
N THR A 84 -4.89 8.15 2.83
CA THR A 84 -5.31 8.13 1.43
C THR A 84 -6.32 9.25 1.18
N TYR A 85 -6.02 10.14 0.25
CA TYR A 85 -6.88 11.20 -0.23
C TYR A 85 -7.56 10.80 -1.54
N ASP A 86 -8.87 11.03 -1.60
CA ASP A 86 -9.71 10.86 -2.78
C ASP A 86 -10.36 12.19 -3.14
N PHE A 87 -10.02 12.72 -4.32
CA PHE A 87 -10.54 13.98 -4.82
C PHE A 87 -11.57 13.81 -5.93
N GLY A 88 -12.12 12.60 -6.08
CA GLY A 88 -13.14 12.30 -7.08
C GLY A 88 -12.61 11.55 -8.30
N PRO A 89 -13.53 11.10 -9.19
CA PRO A 89 -13.22 10.17 -10.27
C PRO A 89 -12.35 10.76 -11.40
N GLN A 90 -12.23 12.08 -11.46
CA GLN A 90 -11.41 12.77 -12.46
C GLN A 90 -10.01 13.14 -11.95
N ARG A 91 -9.70 12.77 -10.70
CA ARG A 91 -8.42 13.08 -10.06
C ARG A 91 -7.78 11.81 -9.54
N PHE A 92 -6.46 11.82 -9.40
CA PHE A 92 -5.77 10.69 -8.82
C PHE A 92 -6.00 10.62 -7.31
N LEU A 93 -6.03 9.40 -6.79
CA LEU A 93 -5.83 9.12 -5.38
C LEU A 93 -4.40 9.47 -4.99
N TYR A 94 -4.19 9.86 -3.73
CA TYR A 94 -2.84 10.06 -3.18
C TYR A 94 -2.71 9.41 -1.83
N VAL A 95 -1.61 8.68 -1.62
CA VAL A 95 -1.21 8.18 -0.31
C VAL A 95 -0.15 9.14 0.23
N VAL A 96 -0.44 9.79 1.35
CA VAL A 96 0.46 10.71 2.04
C VAL A 96 0.96 10.03 3.30
N THR A 97 2.28 9.89 3.42
CA THR A 97 2.94 9.33 4.58
C THR A 97 3.36 10.46 5.52
N LEU A 98 2.93 10.37 6.78
CA LEU A 98 3.27 11.29 7.85
C LEU A 98 4.19 10.58 8.85
N GLU A 99 5.25 11.25 9.26
CA GLU A 99 6.14 10.81 10.33
C GLU A 99 6.45 12.02 11.22
N GLY A 100 6.32 11.87 12.55
CA GLY A 100 6.54 12.99 13.48
C GLY A 100 5.64 14.20 13.22
N GLY A 101 4.45 13.99 12.65
CA GLY A 101 3.51 15.06 12.27
C GLY A 101 3.91 15.85 11.01
N LYS A 102 4.85 15.33 10.23
CA LYS A 102 5.37 15.95 8.99
C LYS A 102 5.13 15.04 7.79
N VAL A 103 4.83 15.63 6.64
CA VAL A 103 4.72 14.90 5.37
C VAL A 103 6.10 14.43 4.94
N VAL A 104 6.31 13.11 4.90
CA VAL A 104 7.58 12.48 4.50
C VAL A 104 7.49 11.72 3.19
N GLY A 105 6.27 11.46 2.69
CA GLY A 105 6.06 10.80 1.41
C GLY A 105 4.72 11.20 0.78
N ILE A 106 4.72 11.32 -0.55
CA ILE A 106 3.53 11.55 -1.35
C ILE A 106 3.59 10.60 -2.54
N GLU A 107 2.58 9.74 -2.66
CA GLU A 107 2.54 8.73 -3.70
C GLU A 107 1.21 8.76 -4.45
N ARG A 108 1.30 8.77 -5.78
CA ARG A 108 0.13 8.79 -6.65
C ARG A 108 -0.48 7.40 -6.84
N GLY A 109 -1.78 7.30 -6.63
CA GLY A 109 -2.62 6.13 -6.84
C GLY A 109 -3.22 6.05 -8.24
N GLY A 110 -4.29 5.25 -8.36
CA GLY A 110 -5.18 5.28 -9.54
C GLY A 110 -6.10 6.52 -9.51
N TYR A 111 -7.16 6.52 -10.31
CA TYR A 111 -8.21 7.54 -10.21
C TYR A 111 -9.09 7.31 -8.99
N GLY A 112 -9.63 8.41 -8.45
CA GLY A 112 -10.52 8.42 -7.31
C GLY A 112 -11.92 7.91 -7.60
N TYR A 113 -12.81 8.07 -6.63
CA TYR A 113 -14.17 7.55 -6.69
C TYR A 113 -15.21 8.65 -6.50
N ALA A 114 -16.43 8.43 -6.99
CA ALA A 114 -17.54 9.33 -6.73
C ALA A 114 -17.85 9.40 -5.22
N PRO A 115 -18.30 10.56 -4.70
CA PRO A 115 -18.77 10.67 -3.33
C PRO A 115 -19.80 9.59 -2.98
N GLY A 116 -19.72 9.03 -1.76
CA GLY A 116 -20.58 7.94 -1.31
C GLY A 116 -20.26 6.56 -1.89
N ARG A 117 -19.24 6.43 -2.75
CA ARG A 117 -18.84 5.13 -3.29
C ARG A 117 -18.51 4.11 -2.21
N LEU A 118 -17.75 4.49 -1.18
CA LEU A 118 -17.41 3.60 -0.08
C LEU A 118 -18.66 3.13 0.66
N GLU A 119 -19.57 4.05 1.01
CA GLU A 119 -20.85 3.71 1.66
C GLU A 119 -21.64 2.69 0.84
N SER A 120 -21.83 2.95 -0.45
CA SER A 120 -22.54 2.02 -1.34
C SER A 120 -21.82 0.68 -1.54
N ALA A 121 -20.50 0.64 -1.36
CA ALA A 121 -19.71 -0.59 -1.46
C ALA A 121 -19.82 -1.44 -0.19
N ARG A 122 -19.94 -0.82 0.99
CA ARG A 122 -20.17 -1.51 2.27
C ARG A 122 -21.48 -2.31 2.26
N GLU A 123 -22.50 -1.79 1.58
CA GLU A 123 -23.80 -2.45 1.42
C GLU A 123 -23.79 -3.58 0.38
N ARG A 124 -22.76 -3.67 -0.46
CA ARG A 124 -22.64 -4.69 -1.52
C ARG A 124 -21.87 -5.90 -1.02
N ALA A 125 -22.35 -7.10 -1.35
CA ALA A 125 -21.62 -8.31 -1.05
C ALA A 125 -20.27 -8.37 -1.83
N PRO A 126 -19.15 -8.69 -1.16
CA PRO A 126 -17.85 -8.97 -1.79
C PRO A 126 -17.91 -10.15 -2.78
N ALA A 127 -18.97 -10.96 -2.73
CA ALA A 127 -19.28 -11.98 -3.73
C ALA A 127 -19.41 -11.43 -5.18
N SER A 128 -19.51 -10.11 -5.35
CA SER A 128 -19.47 -9.45 -6.67
C SER A 128 -18.10 -8.89 -7.07
N CYS A 129 -17.13 -8.87 -6.15
CA CYS A 129 -15.78 -8.38 -6.40
C CYS A 129 -15.06 -9.26 -7.44
N ASP A 130 -14.34 -8.63 -8.36
CA ASP A 130 -13.42 -9.30 -9.28
C ASP A 130 -12.11 -9.63 -8.55
N SER A 131 -11.67 -10.89 -8.64
CA SER A 131 -10.43 -11.36 -8.02
C SER A 131 -9.18 -10.65 -8.57
N SER A 132 -9.25 -10.06 -9.76
CA SER A 132 -8.18 -9.22 -10.31
C SER A 132 -7.90 -7.95 -9.49
N SER A 133 -8.81 -7.58 -8.57
CA SER A 133 -8.62 -6.45 -7.65
C SER A 133 -7.52 -6.71 -6.61
N PHE A 134 -7.27 -7.96 -6.25
CA PHE A 134 -6.29 -8.35 -5.23
C PHE A 134 -4.91 -8.55 -5.84
N ARG A 135 -4.08 -7.51 -5.76
CA ARG A 135 -2.70 -7.52 -6.28
C ARG A 135 -1.79 -6.73 -5.35
N VAL A 136 -0.53 -7.13 -5.28
CA VAL A 136 0.52 -6.35 -4.59
C VAL A 136 0.57 -4.94 -5.18
N GLY A 137 0.64 -3.94 -4.30
CA GLY A 137 0.58 -2.52 -4.62
C GLY A 137 -0.85 -1.95 -4.79
N ALA A 138 -1.90 -2.76 -4.69
CA ALA A 138 -3.27 -2.24 -4.64
C ALA A 138 -3.48 -1.40 -3.37
N LEU A 139 -4.25 -0.32 -3.46
CA LEU A 139 -4.58 0.51 -2.30
C LEU A 139 -5.71 -0.14 -1.50
N ALA A 140 -5.66 -0.02 -0.17
CA ALA A 140 -6.75 -0.44 0.71
C ALA A 140 -8.08 0.23 0.32
N LEU A 141 -8.02 1.52 -0.04
CA LEU A 141 -9.19 2.27 -0.55
C LEU A 141 -9.76 1.66 -1.85
N ASP A 142 -8.91 1.20 -2.76
CA ASP A 142 -9.37 0.55 -4.00
C ASP A 142 -10.11 -0.75 -3.70
N LEU A 143 -9.63 -1.55 -2.73
CA LEU A 143 -10.30 -2.77 -2.31
C LEU A 143 -11.66 -2.47 -1.68
N LEU A 144 -11.74 -1.50 -0.77
CA LEU A 144 -13.01 -1.09 -0.16
C LEU A 144 -13.99 -0.58 -1.22
N ALA A 145 -13.55 0.28 -2.13
CA ALA A 145 -14.40 0.87 -3.15
C ALA A 145 -14.90 -0.15 -4.19
N ARG A 146 -14.11 -1.17 -4.51
CA ARG A 146 -14.45 -2.18 -5.54
C ARG A 146 -15.16 -3.39 -4.96
N CYS A 147 -14.75 -3.80 -3.77
CA CYS A 147 -15.09 -5.10 -3.19
C CYS A 147 -15.89 -5.00 -1.90
N GLY A 148 -16.04 -3.80 -1.33
CA GLY A 148 -16.73 -3.59 -0.06
C GLY A 148 -15.85 -3.93 1.13
N GLU A 149 -16.47 -4.12 2.29
CA GLU A 149 -15.74 -4.49 3.50
C GLU A 149 -15.28 -5.96 3.45
N PRO A 150 -14.05 -6.25 3.93
CA PRO A 150 -13.63 -7.63 4.12
C PRO A 150 -14.50 -8.33 5.17
N ALA A 151 -14.54 -9.66 5.08
CA ALA A 151 -15.21 -10.51 6.07
C ALA A 151 -14.50 -10.50 7.43
N SER A 152 -13.17 -10.28 7.45
CA SER A 152 -12.42 -10.02 8.68
C SER A 152 -11.29 -9.03 8.45
N LYS A 153 -10.96 -8.26 9.49
CA LYS A 153 -9.78 -7.40 9.59
C LYS A 153 -9.05 -7.76 10.89
N ASP A 154 -7.76 -8.01 10.77
CA ASP A 154 -6.87 -8.32 11.88
C ASP A 154 -5.65 -7.40 11.82
N VAL A 155 -5.09 -7.02 12.97
CA VAL A 155 -3.91 -6.16 13.06
C VAL A 155 -2.80 -6.96 13.72
N ARG A 156 -1.63 -7.02 13.08
CA ARG A 156 -0.48 -7.80 13.55
C ARG A 156 0.76 -6.94 13.60
N GLN A 157 1.55 -7.10 14.66
CA GLN A 157 2.93 -6.64 14.72
C GLN A 157 3.82 -7.74 14.14
N VAL A 158 4.59 -7.44 13.11
CA VAL A 158 5.50 -8.40 12.47
C VAL A 158 6.92 -7.83 12.46
N GLU A 159 7.91 -8.66 12.75
CA GLU A 159 9.32 -8.31 12.63
C GLU A 159 9.84 -8.86 11.29
N PRO A 160 9.97 -8.03 10.24
CA PRO A 160 10.38 -8.50 8.93
C PRO A 160 11.81 -9.01 8.99
N ILE A 161 12.01 -10.23 8.51
CA ILE A 161 13.32 -10.86 8.48
C ILE A 161 14.08 -10.37 7.24
N HIS A 162 15.22 -9.73 7.45
CA HIS A 162 16.13 -9.31 6.39
C HIS A 162 17.28 -10.31 6.30
N ALA A 163 17.47 -10.91 5.13
CA ALA A 163 18.58 -11.79 4.84
C ALA A 163 19.54 -11.11 3.85
N ASP A 164 20.77 -10.84 4.28
CA ASP A 164 21.85 -10.29 3.48
C ASP A 164 22.95 -11.34 3.28
N GLY A 165 22.61 -12.37 2.51
CA GLY A 165 23.51 -13.46 2.12
C GLY A 165 23.85 -14.42 3.26
N GLU A 166 24.62 -13.95 4.24
CA GLU A 166 25.13 -14.74 5.37
C GLU A 166 24.48 -14.36 6.72
N THR A 167 23.96 -13.14 6.85
CA THR A 167 23.31 -12.68 8.08
C THR A 167 21.79 -12.66 7.94
N ILE A 168 21.10 -13.05 9.01
CA ILE A 168 19.65 -12.94 9.15
C ILE A 168 19.40 -11.97 10.29
N THR A 169 18.86 -10.80 9.98
CA THR A 169 18.56 -9.77 10.97
C THR A 169 17.06 -9.54 11.04
N ALA A 170 16.51 -9.56 12.25
CA ALA A 170 15.15 -9.09 12.48
C ALA A 170 15.12 -7.57 12.27
N GLY A 171 14.27 -7.14 11.34
CA GLY A 171 13.97 -5.74 11.13
C GLY A 171 13.12 -5.16 12.25
N PRO A 172 12.81 -3.87 12.18
CA PRO A 172 11.97 -3.22 13.18
C PRO A 172 10.55 -3.80 13.17
N SER A 173 9.89 -3.86 14.34
CA SER A 173 8.47 -4.26 14.38
C SER A 173 7.63 -3.31 13.53
N VAL A 174 6.85 -3.88 12.60
CA VAL A 174 5.94 -3.16 11.72
C VAL A 174 4.52 -3.65 11.98
N GLU A 175 3.60 -2.72 12.16
CA GLU A 175 2.17 -3.04 12.19
C GLU A 175 1.63 -3.24 10.77
N VAL A 176 1.05 -4.40 10.53
CA VAL A 176 0.38 -4.78 9.28
C VAL A 176 -1.07 -5.14 9.57
N GLU A 177 -1.93 -4.90 8.58
CA GLU A 177 -3.32 -5.34 8.64
C GLU A 177 -3.53 -6.55 7.73
N VAL A 178 -4.21 -7.58 8.23
CA VAL A 178 -4.58 -8.75 7.44
C VAL A 178 -6.09 -8.71 7.21
N TRP A 179 -6.50 -8.52 5.97
CA TRP A 179 -7.90 -8.47 5.58
C TRP A 179 -8.28 -9.72 4.81
N THR A 180 -9.37 -10.39 5.22
CA THR A 180 -9.88 -11.58 4.53
C THR A 180 -11.18 -11.26 3.82
N TYR A 181 -11.20 -11.44 2.50
CA TYR A 181 -12.39 -11.29 1.67
C TYR A 181 -13.00 -12.65 1.37
N ASP A 182 -14.23 -12.86 1.84
CA ASP A 182 -15.06 -13.99 1.42
C ASP A 182 -15.80 -13.66 0.13
N LEU A 183 -15.39 -14.34 -0.95
CA LEU A 183 -15.88 -14.17 -2.31
C LEU A 183 -17.02 -15.15 -2.68
N GLY A 184 -17.52 -15.94 -1.73
CA GLY A 184 -18.60 -16.91 -1.90
C GLY A 184 -18.13 -18.33 -2.23
N PRO A 185 -19.03 -19.33 -2.25
CA PRO A 185 -18.71 -20.76 -2.20
C PRO A 185 -18.02 -21.32 -3.44
N ARG A 186 -18.00 -20.58 -4.55
CA ARG A 186 -17.38 -21.00 -5.82
C ARG A 186 -16.05 -20.29 -6.11
N ARG A 187 -15.57 -19.47 -5.17
CA ARG A 187 -14.38 -18.65 -5.34
C ARG A 187 -13.52 -18.75 -4.09
N PHE A 188 -12.20 -18.67 -4.27
CA PHE A 188 -11.27 -18.68 -3.15
C PHE A 188 -11.39 -17.39 -2.34
N THR A 189 -11.36 -17.51 -1.02
CA THR A 189 -11.16 -16.34 -0.15
C THR A 189 -9.82 -15.69 -0.48
N GLN A 190 -9.75 -14.36 -0.36
CA GLN A 190 -8.53 -13.60 -0.61
C GLN A 190 -8.06 -13.03 0.73
N ILE A 191 -6.86 -13.39 1.14
CA ILE A 191 -6.22 -12.90 2.35
C ILE A 191 -5.16 -11.92 1.89
N VAL A 192 -5.33 -10.64 2.21
CA VAL A 192 -4.37 -9.59 1.83
C VAL A 192 -3.71 -9.02 3.06
N THR A 193 -2.39 -8.87 3.00
CA THR A 193 -1.61 -8.16 4.01
C THR A 193 -1.39 -6.75 3.51
N LEU A 194 -1.81 -5.78 4.31
CA LEU A 194 -1.70 -4.36 4.06
C LEU A 194 -0.64 -3.74 4.96
N GLU A 195 0.23 -2.94 4.37
CA GLU A 195 1.21 -2.13 5.07
C GLU A 195 1.09 -0.69 4.57
N GLY A 196 0.87 0.27 5.47
CA GLY A 196 0.73 1.68 5.09
C GLY A 196 -0.42 1.93 4.08
N GLY A 197 -1.53 1.20 4.22
CA GLY A 197 -2.68 1.30 3.31
C GLY A 197 -2.48 0.67 1.93
N LYS A 198 -1.43 -0.14 1.73
CA LYS A 198 -1.12 -0.81 0.46
C LYS A 198 -0.96 -2.31 0.64
N VAL A 199 -1.41 -3.08 -0.33
CA VAL A 199 -1.25 -4.53 -0.34
C VAL A 199 0.23 -4.89 -0.57
N VAL A 200 0.84 -5.57 0.40
CA VAL A 200 2.20 -6.10 0.31
C VAL A 200 2.24 -7.60 0.04
N SER A 201 1.18 -8.33 0.42
CA SER A 201 1.02 -9.76 0.11
C SER A 201 -0.43 -10.10 -0.25
N VAL A 202 -0.60 -11.09 -1.13
CA VAL A 202 -1.90 -11.67 -1.49
C VAL A 202 -1.79 -13.18 -1.43
N GLU A 203 -2.63 -13.78 -0.59
CA GLU A 203 -2.73 -15.21 -0.41
C GLU A 203 -4.16 -15.67 -0.72
N ARG A 204 -4.29 -16.89 -1.24
CA ARG A 204 -5.58 -17.53 -1.46
C ARG A 204 -5.85 -18.51 -0.34
N GLY A 205 -7.00 -18.38 0.31
CA GLY A 205 -7.49 -19.38 1.25
C GLY A 205 -8.27 -20.49 0.56
N GLY A 206 -9.12 -21.17 1.32
CA GLY A 206 -10.09 -22.12 0.79
C GLY A 206 -11.22 -21.45 0.02
N TYR A 207 -12.25 -22.22 -0.32
CA TYR A 207 -13.48 -21.66 -0.87
C TYR A 207 -14.21 -20.82 0.18
N GLY A 208 -14.89 -19.76 -0.28
CA GLY A 208 -15.75 -18.93 0.55
C GLY A 208 -16.99 -19.65 1.06
N TYR A 209 -17.85 -18.93 1.78
CA TYR A 209 -19.05 -19.48 2.40
C TYR A 209 -20.33 -18.92 1.77
N GLN A 210 -21.46 -19.58 2.02
CA GLN A 210 -22.77 -19.02 1.66
C GLN A 210 -23.10 -17.89 2.64
N ARG A 211 -23.47 -16.71 2.12
CA ARG A 211 -23.95 -15.56 2.90
C ARG A 211 -25.44 -15.38 2.73
#